data_AF-F3FYL9-F1
#
_entry.id   AF-F3FYL9-F1
#
_cell.length_a   1.000
_cell.length_b   1.000
_cell.length_c   1.000
_cell.angle_alpha   90.00
_cell.angle_beta   90.00
_cell.angle_gamma   90.00
#
_symmetry.space_group_name_H-M   'P 1'
#
loop_
_entity.id
_entity.type
_entity.pdbx_description
1 polymer ?
#
loop_
_entity_poly.entity_id
_entity_poly.type
_entity_poly.pdbx_seq_one_letter_code
_entity_poly.pdbx_strand_id
1 'polypeptide(L)' 'QEGILYHHIAAEQGDPYVLQAQFTIASRERFDEFTAALQQVINRHDILRT' A
#
# COMPACT_ATOMS: atom_id res chain seq x y z
N GLN A 1 14.39 8.99 -8.65
CA GLN A 1 13.92 8.62 -7.29
C GLN A 1 14.49 9.53 -6.20
N GLU A 2 15.63 10.20 -6.38
CA GLU A 2 16.26 11.01 -5.32
C GLU A 2 15.39 12.16 -4.78
N GLY A 3 14.57 12.80 -5.62
CA GLY A 3 13.66 13.86 -5.16
C GLY A 3 12.56 13.37 -4.22
N ILE A 4 12.06 12.14 -4.39
CA ILE A 4 11.04 11.52 -3.53
C ILE A 4 11.65 11.15 -2.18
N LEU A 5 12.85 10.55 -2.19
CA LEU A 5 13.57 10.18 -0.97
C LEU A 5 13.89 11.40 -0.09
N TYR A 6 14.30 12.52 -0.71
CA TYR A 6 14.57 13.77 0.00
C TYR A 6 13.33 14.30 0.75
N HIS A 7 12.18 14.29 0.10
CA HIS A 7 10.92 14.78 0.68
C HIS A 7 10.34 13.81 1.73
N HIS A 8 10.56 12.50 1.60
CA HIS A 8 10.24 11.51 2.64
C HIS A 8 11.06 11.74 3.93
N ILE A 9 12.38 11.94 3.79
CA ILE A 9 13.28 12.14 4.94
C ILE A 9 13.06 13.50 5.61
N ALA A 10 12.68 14.53 4.85
CA ALA A 10 12.40 15.87 5.34
C ALA A 10 10.98 16.05 5.92
N ALA A 11 10.10 15.06 5.78
CA ALA A 11 8.73 15.14 6.29
C ALA A 11 8.71 14.86 7.82
N GLU A 12 8.53 15.90 8.63
CA GLU A 12 8.40 15.76 10.09
C GLU A 12 7.08 15.09 10.53
N GLN A 13 6.05 15.09 9.68
CA GLN A 13 4.79 14.37 9.91
C GLN A 13 4.18 13.86 8.59
N GLY A 14 4.10 12.53 8.46
CA GLY A 14 3.43 11.84 7.35
C GLY A 14 4.20 11.97 6.03
N ASP A 15 4.56 10.84 5.43
CA ASP A 15 5.20 10.84 4.12
C ASP A 15 4.17 11.25 3.04
N PRO A 16 4.39 12.37 2.32
CA PRO A 16 3.46 12.86 1.29
C PRO A 16 3.33 11.91 0.09
N TYR A 17 4.17 10.89 -0.03
CA TYR A 17 4.12 9.87 -1.09
C TYR A 17 3.45 8.57 -0.65
N VAL A 18 2.90 8.50 0.56
CA VAL A 18 2.06 7.37 0.98
C VAL A 18 0.69 7.51 0.33
N LEU A 19 0.38 6.58 -0.57
CA LEU A 19 -0.97 6.42 -1.08
C LEU A 19 -1.82 5.66 -0.07
N GLN A 20 -2.94 6.24 0.35
CA GLN A 20 -3.90 5.60 1.24
C GLN A 20 -5.19 5.29 0.48
N ALA A 21 -5.75 4.11 0.72
CA ALA A 21 -7.03 3.70 0.20
C ALA A 21 -7.87 3.03 1.31
N GLN A 22 -9.16 3.33 1.34
CA GLN A 22 -10.11 2.77 2.29
C GLN A 22 -11.21 2.01 1.55
N PHE A 23 -11.52 0.80 2.03
CA PHE A 23 -12.54 -0.06 1.44
C PHE A 23 -13.56 -0.49 2.50
N THR A 24 -14.83 -0.48 2.11
CA THR A 24 -15.90 -1.13 2.89
C THR A 24 -16.13 -2.51 2.31
N ILE A 25 -16.06 -3.53 3.16
CA ILE A 25 -16.26 -4.93 2.75
C ILE A 25 -17.55 -5.45 3.40
N ALA A 26 -18.39 -6.08 2.58
CA ALA A 26 -19.76 -6.45 2.96
C ALA A 26 -19.84 -7.63 3.94
N SER A 27 -18.83 -8.50 4.00
CA SER A 27 -18.82 -9.70 4.86
C SER A 27 -17.40 -10.18 5.14
N ARG A 28 -17.26 -11.08 6.12
CA ARG A 28 -15.97 -11.71 6.43
C ARG A 28 -15.44 -12.57 5.29
N GLU A 29 -16.30 -13.33 4.63
CA GLU A 29 -15.91 -14.15 3.47
C GLU A 29 -15.32 -13.30 2.34
N ARG A 30 -15.95 -12.17 2.01
CA ARG A 30 -15.44 -11.23 1.01
C ARG A 30 -14.12 -10.57 1.43
N PHE A 31 -13.90 -10.40 2.73
CA PHE A 31 -12.64 -9.88 3.26
C PHE A 31 -11.51 -10.90 3.10
N ASP A 32 -11.79 -12.17 3.35
CA ASP A 32 -10.80 -13.24 3.18
C ASP A 32 -10.46 -13.43 1.68
N GLU A 33 -11.44 -13.36 0.78
CA GLU A 33 -11.20 -13.35 -0.69
C GLU A 33 -10.36 -12.14 -1.13
N PHE A 34 -10.71 -10.94 -0.65
CA PHE A 34 -10.01 -9.70 -0.98
C PHE A 34 -8.54 -9.75 -0.52
N THR A 35 -8.28 -10.20 0.70
CA THR A 35 -6.92 -10.30 1.24
C THR A 35 -6.08 -11.33 0.48
N ALA A 36 -6.66 -12.47 0.09
CA ALA A 36 -5.96 -13.45 -0.76
C ALA A 36 -5.59 -12.86 -2.14
N ALA A 37 -6.51 -12.14 -2.78
CA ALA A 37 -6.26 -11.48 -4.05
C ALA A 37 -5.21 -10.36 -3.94
N LEU A 38 -5.28 -9.53 -2.88
CA LEU A 38 -4.30 -8.49 -2.63
C LEU A 38 -2.89 -9.08 -2.41
N GLN A 39 -2.79 -10.19 -1.67
CA GLN A 39 -1.53 -10.89 -1.47
C GLN A 39 -0.96 -11.39 -2.80
N GLN A 40 -1.80 -11.86 -3.73
CA GLN A 40 -1.35 -12.26 -5.07
C GLN A 40 -0.77 -11.08 -5.86
N VAL A 41 -1.37 -9.90 -5.76
CA VAL A 41 -0.87 -8.67 -6.40
C VAL A 41 0.49 -8.29 -5.80
N ILE A 42 0.62 -8.26 -4.47
CA ILE A 42 1.90 -7.97 -3.79
C ILE A 42 2.98 -8.96 -4.22
N ASN A 43 2.65 -10.26 -4.26
CA ASN A 43 3.59 -11.29 -4.68
C ASN A 43 4.03 -11.10 -6.14
N ARG A 44 3.14 -10.62 -7.02
CA ARG A 44 3.46 -10.40 -8.44
C ARG A 44 4.24 -9.12 -8.70
N HIS A 45 4.13 -8.12 -7.85
CA HIS A 45 4.75 -6.81 -8.05
C HIS A 45 5.89 -6.58 -7.04
N ASP A 46 7.14 -6.81 -7.47
CA ASP A 46 8.35 -6.63 -6.63
C ASP A 46 8.45 -5.23 -6.00
N ILE A 47 7.98 -4.19 -6.69
CA ILE A 47 7.95 -2.80 -6.20
C ILE A 47 7.13 -2.62 -4.91
N LEU A 48 6.21 -3.54 -4.61
CA LEU A 48 5.41 -3.53 -3.38
C LEU A 48 6.06 -4.36 -2.25
N ARG A 49 7.21 -4.99 -2.51
CA ARG A 49 7.97 -5.85 -1.58
C ARG A 49 9.36 -5.31 -1.24
N THR A 50 9.77 -4.22 -1.89
CA THR A 50 11.02 -3.47 -1.64
C THR A 50 10.79 -2.32 -0.69
#